data_AF-A0A1H0PPX7-F1
#
_entry.id   AF-A0A1H0PPX7-F1
#
_cell.length_a   1.000
_cell.length_b   1.000
_cell.length_c   1.000
_cell.angle_alpha   90.00
_cell.angle_beta   90.00
_cell.angle_gamma   90.00
#
_symmetry.space_group_name_H-M   'P 1'
#
loop_
_entity.id
_entity.type
_entity.pdbx_description
1 polymer ?
#
loop_
_entity_poly.entity_id
_entity_poly.type
_entity_poly.pdbx_seq_one_letter_code
_entity_poly.pdbx_strand_id
1 'polypeptide(L)'
;MANTSKPADSTETETPPVAVPQLPPELASRFLTETEPVTGDQAAVIRANAYALALAAEQIVMLPNSRERSLALTALEEALMWANKAVFA
;
A
#
# COMPACT_ATOMS: atom_id res chain seq x y z
N MET A 1 39.02 -42.10 -0.82
CA MET A 1 38.75 -40.68 -0.57
C MET A 1 37.29 -40.43 -0.86
N ALA A 2 36.46 -40.32 0.17
CA ALA A 2 35.05 -39.98 0.02
C ALA A 2 34.93 -38.46 -0.04
N ASN A 3 34.32 -37.92 -1.09
CA ASN A 3 33.93 -36.50 -1.12
C ASN A 3 32.42 -36.44 -1.34
N THR A 4 31.71 -36.29 -0.22
CA THR A 4 30.27 -36.05 -0.16
C THR A 4 30.03 -34.55 -0.33
N SER A 5 29.63 -34.13 -1.52
CA SER A 5 29.09 -32.77 -1.73
C SER A 5 27.56 -32.83 -1.68
N LYS A 6 27.05 -32.32 -0.56
CA LYS A 6 25.64 -32.03 -0.25
C LYS A 6 25.03 -31.10 -1.33
N PRO A 7 23.77 -31.27 -1.76
CA PRO A 7 23.11 -30.27 -2.59
C PRO A 7 22.73 -29.07 -1.71
N ALA A 8 23.11 -27.87 -2.15
CA ALA A 8 22.60 -26.63 -1.57
C ALA A 8 21.13 -26.48 -1.96
N ASP A 9 20.27 -26.68 -0.97
CA ASP A 9 18.88 -26.25 -0.99
C ASP A 9 18.87 -24.75 -0.69
N SER A 10 18.37 -23.96 -1.63
CA SER A 10 18.21 -22.51 -1.48
C SER A 10 16.97 -22.07 -2.26
N THR A 11 15.81 -22.54 -1.83
CA THR A 11 14.56 -21.79 -2.04
C THR A 11 14.60 -20.54 -1.17
N GLU A 12 15.35 -19.53 -1.62
CA GLU A 12 15.08 -18.15 -1.22
C GLU A 12 13.87 -17.70 -2.05
N THR A 13 12.68 -17.82 -1.47
CA THR A 13 11.52 -17.04 -1.92
C THR A 13 11.85 -15.57 -1.71
N GLU A 14 12.40 -14.95 -2.75
CA GLU A 14 12.54 -13.51 -2.90
C GLU A 14 11.15 -12.90 -2.73
N THR A 15 10.85 -12.46 -1.50
CA THR A 15 9.64 -11.71 -1.24
C THR A 15 9.83 -10.39 -1.96
N PRO A 16 9.01 -10.05 -2.98
CA PRO A 16 9.18 -8.79 -3.70
C PRO A 16 9.17 -7.65 -2.68
N PRO A 17 10.03 -6.63 -2.84
CA PRO A 17 10.08 -5.52 -1.91
C PRO A 17 8.67 -4.93 -1.82
N VAL A 18 8.11 -4.87 -0.60
CA VAL A 18 6.86 -4.16 -0.35
C VAL A 18 7.10 -2.71 -0.76
N ALA A 19 6.57 -2.32 -1.92
CA ALA A 19 6.78 -0.98 -2.45
C ALA A 19 6.17 0.03 -1.46
N VAL A 20 7.03 0.86 -0.87
CA VAL A 20 6.59 1.96 -0.01
C VAL A 20 6.16 3.11 -0.92
N PRO A 21 4.91 3.60 -0.83
CA PRO A 21 4.43 4.68 -1.69
C PRO A 21 5.30 5.94 -1.58
N GLN A 22 5.70 6.51 -2.72
CA GLN A 22 6.50 7.73 -2.81
C GLN A 22 5.60 8.94 -3.15
N LEU A 23 4.76 9.34 -2.19
CA LEU A 23 3.86 10.48 -2.35
C LEU A 23 4.46 11.79 -1.83
N PRO A 24 4.13 12.94 -2.45
CA PRO A 24 4.35 14.24 -1.83
C PRO A 24 3.71 14.31 -0.43
N PRO A 25 4.31 15.01 0.54
CA PRO A 25 3.82 15.04 1.93
C PRO A 25 2.35 15.41 2.07
N GLU A 26 1.86 16.35 1.25
CA GLU A 26 0.47 16.84 1.28
C GLU A 26 -0.55 15.79 0.80
N LEU A 27 -0.10 14.79 0.02
CA LEU A 27 -0.91 13.67 -0.42
C LEU A 27 -0.72 12.46 0.48
N ALA A 28 0.50 12.21 0.96
CA ALA A 28 0.76 11.13 1.92
C ALA A 28 -0.14 11.24 3.16
N SER A 29 -0.35 12.44 3.69
CA SER A 29 -1.25 12.68 4.82
C SER A 29 -2.71 12.34 4.54
N ARG A 30 -3.14 12.28 3.28
CA ARG A 30 -4.53 11.93 2.93
C ARG A 30 -4.78 10.42 2.95
N PHE A 31 -3.76 9.62 2.68
CA PHE A 31 -3.87 8.17 2.59
C PHE A 31 -3.30 7.45 3.82
N LEU A 32 -2.21 7.95 4.39
CA LEU A 32 -1.40 7.26 5.40
C LEU A 32 -1.59 7.80 6.82
N THR A 33 -2.64 8.59 7.07
CA THR A 33 -2.93 9.06 8.42
C THR A 33 -3.38 7.89 9.29
N GLU A 34 -2.76 7.77 10.47
CA GLU A 34 -3.13 6.76 11.45
C GLU A 34 -4.60 6.96 11.87
N THR A 35 -5.42 5.93 11.65
CA THR A 35 -6.78 5.91 12.18
C THR A 35 -6.73 5.56 13.68
N GLU A 36 -7.43 6.35 14.49
CA GLU A 36 -7.72 6.13 15.93
C GLU A 36 -8.09 4.68 16.29
N PRO A 37 -7.92 4.25 17.56
CA PRO A 37 -7.27 3.00 17.90
C PRO A 37 -8.05 1.78 17.42
N VAL A 38 -7.63 1.26 16.27
CA VAL A 38 -8.02 -0.06 15.80
C VAL A 38 -6.98 -1.06 16.29
N THR A 39 -7.41 -2.17 16.89
CA THR A 39 -6.50 -3.21 17.39
C THR A 39 -6.59 -4.48 16.55
N GLY A 40 -5.53 -5.28 16.56
CA GLY A 40 -5.50 -6.59 15.90
C GLY A 40 -5.69 -6.53 14.38
N ASP A 41 -6.46 -7.48 13.85
CA ASP A 41 -6.59 -7.76 12.41
C ASP A 41 -7.20 -6.59 11.62
N GLN A 42 -8.14 -5.84 12.22
CA GLN A 42 -8.77 -4.69 11.59
C GLN A 42 -7.74 -3.58 11.27
N ALA A 43 -6.79 -3.36 12.18
CA ALA A 43 -5.74 -2.37 11.98
C ALA A 43 -4.79 -2.76 10.84
N ALA A 44 -4.53 -4.06 10.69
CA ALA A 44 -3.74 -4.58 9.58
C ALA A 44 -4.45 -4.38 8.24
N VAL A 45 -5.76 -4.63 8.17
CA VAL A 45 -6.57 -4.41 6.97
C VAL A 45 -6.63 -2.93 6.58
N ILE A 46 -6.87 -2.03 7.55
CA ILE A 46 -6.90 -0.58 7.29
C ILE A 46 -5.55 -0.09 6.76
N ARG A 47 -4.43 -0.55 7.35
CA ARG A 47 -3.10 -0.26 6.80
C ARG A 47 -2.95 -0.78 5.38
N ALA A 48 -3.34 -2.03 5.10
CA ALA A 48 -3.25 -2.60 3.77
C ALA A 48 -4.05 -1.80 2.72
N ASN A 49 -5.27 -1.35 3.07
CA ASN A 49 -6.08 -0.48 2.22
C ASN A 49 -5.37 0.85 1.94
N ALA A 50 -4.84 1.50 2.98
CA ALA A 50 -4.10 2.75 2.87
C ALA A 50 -2.88 2.62 1.95
N TYR A 51 -2.08 1.58 2.12
CA TYR A 51 -0.92 1.31 1.27
C TYR A 51 -1.31 1.07 -0.20
N ALA A 52 -2.32 0.24 -0.46
CA ALA A 52 -2.76 -0.07 -1.82
C ALA A 52 -3.23 1.19 -2.57
N LEU A 53 -4.02 2.03 -1.92
CA LEU A 53 -4.53 3.26 -2.55
C LEU A 53 -3.47 4.36 -2.64
N ALA A 54 -2.51 4.41 -1.71
CA ALA A 54 -1.36 5.30 -1.82
C ALA A 54 -0.46 4.96 -3.02
N LEU A 55 -0.22 3.67 -3.30
CA LEU A 55 0.51 3.24 -4.51
C LEU A 55 -0.23 3.63 -5.79
N ALA A 56 -1.56 3.51 -5.82
CA ALA A 56 -2.36 3.97 -6.96
C ALA A 56 -2.28 5.50 -7.13
N ALA A 57 -2.34 6.24 -6.02
CA ALA A 57 -2.21 7.70 -6.02
C ALA A 57 -0.83 8.15 -6.54
N GLU A 58 0.24 7.42 -6.21
CA GLU A 58 1.60 7.71 -6.71
C GLU A 58 1.63 7.71 -8.24
N GLN A 59 1.02 6.72 -8.89
CA GLN A 59 0.94 6.65 -10.35
C GLN A 59 0.16 7.84 -10.95
N ILE A 60 -0.92 8.26 -10.29
CA ILE A 60 -1.74 9.39 -10.76
C ILE A 60 -1.01 10.72 -10.62
N VAL A 61 -0.17 10.89 -9.59
CA VAL A 61 0.61 12.11 -9.37
C VAL A 61 1.65 12.35 -10.46
N MET A 62 2.16 11.29 -11.09
CA MET A 62 3.10 11.39 -12.22
C MET A 62 2.45 11.98 -13.49
N LEU A 63 1.12 12.04 -13.55
CA LEU A 63 0.39 12.59 -14.70
C LEU A 63 0.41 14.13 -14.70
N PRO A 64 0.31 14.77 -15.88
CA PRO A 64 0.18 16.22 -15.97
C PRO A 64 -0.96 16.76 -15.10
N ASN A 65 -0.79 17.99 -14.60
CA ASN A 65 -1.84 18.67 -13.85
C ASN A 65 -3.07 18.85 -14.75
N SER A 66 -4.19 18.24 -14.39
CA SER A 66 -5.47 18.38 -15.08
C SER A 66 -6.64 18.21 -14.10
N ARG A 67 -7.85 18.53 -14.56
CA ARG A 67 -9.06 18.29 -13.79
C ARG A 67 -9.25 16.81 -13.50
N GLU A 68 -8.99 15.96 -14.49
CA GLU A 68 -9.15 14.51 -14.42
C GLU A 68 -8.19 13.90 -13.40
N ARG A 69 -6.94 14.38 -13.36
CA ARG A 69 -5.99 13.97 -12.32
C ARG A 69 -6.52 14.28 -10.93
N SER A 70 -7.01 15.49 -10.70
CA SER A 70 -7.58 15.87 -9.39
C SER A 70 -8.80 15.02 -9.04
N LEU A 71 -9.70 14.78 -9.99
CA LEU A 71 -10.87 13.92 -9.79
C LEU A 71 -10.50 12.47 -9.49
N ALA A 72 -9.47 11.94 -10.16
CA ALA A 72 -8.98 10.59 -9.92
C ALA A 72 -8.38 10.44 -8.51
N LEU A 73 -7.62 11.44 -8.03
CA LEU A 73 -7.13 11.46 -6.64
C LEU A 73 -8.29 11.52 -5.64
N THR A 74 -9.29 12.38 -5.87
CA THR A 74 -10.49 12.45 -5.02
C THR A 74 -11.26 11.12 -4.99
N ALA A 75 -11.37 10.43 -6.11
CA ALA A 75 -12.03 9.12 -6.17
C ALA A 75 -11.28 8.05 -5.37
N LEU A 76 -9.94 8.08 -5.36
CA LEU A 76 -9.15 7.17 -4.51
C LEU A 76 -9.32 7.49 -3.01
N GLU A 77 -9.37 8.76 -2.64
CA GLU A 77 -9.64 9.18 -1.25
C GLU A 77 -11.02 8.67 -0.79
N GLU A 78 -12.06 8.79 -1.64
CA GLU A 78 -13.39 8.26 -1.36
C GLU A 78 -13.39 6.72 -1.26
N ALA A 79 -12.66 6.03 -2.15
CA ALA A 79 -12.52 4.58 -2.09
C ALA A 79 -11.88 4.12 -0.78
N LEU A 80 -10.86 4.84 -0.27
CA LEU A 80 -10.23 4.55 1.02
C LEU A 80 -11.22 4.67 2.18
N MET A 81 -12.02 5.74 2.17
CA MET A 81 -13.06 5.96 3.18
C MET A 81 -14.04 4.78 3.23
N TRP A 82 -14.56 4.34 2.08
CA TRP A 82 -15.50 3.23 2.02
C TRP A 82 -14.87 1.88 2.35
N ALA A 83 -13.64 1.62 1.89
CA ALA A 83 -12.90 0.39 2.21
C ALA A 83 -12.65 0.26 3.73
N ASN A 84 -12.24 1.35 4.39
CA ASN A 84 -12.03 1.35 5.84
C ASN A 84 -13.35 1.22 6.60
N LYS A 85 -14.43 1.84 6.11
CA LYS A 85 -15.77 1.68 6.71
C LYS A 85 -16.26 0.23 6.66
N ALA A 86 -15.98 -0.49 5.57
CA ALA A 86 -16.38 -1.89 5.42
C ALA A 86 -15.69 -2.85 6.42
N VAL A 87 -14.56 -2.47 7.02
CA VAL A 87 -13.88 -3.25 8.08
C VAL A 87 -14.74 -3.35 9.35
N PHE A 88 -15.68 -2.43 9.54
CA PHE A 88 -16.54 -2.34 10.74
C PHE A 88 -18.00 -2.70 10.48
N ALA A 89 -18.38 -3.01 9.24
CA ALA A 89 -19.75 -3.34 8.83
C ALA A 89 -20.03 -4.84 8.97
#